data_AF-A0A0P5P7Z3-F1
#
_entry.id   AF-A0A0P5P7Z3-F1
#
_cell.length_a   1.000
_cell.length_b   1.000
_cell.length_c   1.000
_cell.angle_alpha   90.00
_cell.angle_beta   90.00
_cell.angle_gamma   90.00
#
_symmetry.space_group_name_H-M   'P 1'
#
loop_
_entity.id
_entity.type
_entity.pdbx_description
1 polymer ?
#
loop_
_entity_poly.entity_id
_entity_poly.type
_entity_poly.pdbx_seq_one_letter_code
_entity_poly.pdbx_strand_id
1 'polypeptide(L)'
;MATPVKFLSKDLIFQDSLHDFLTDNCEFLVIGCVGLQWSGKSSVLSHLASSNCRTFVKQTVFSVATSSLQMEGLTGTIGLDAFVTGDRIIWLDCQPLLSAAIAEREIATNYNKDGYKEIHPKLESSCVGTLVEVESLQLLSFLYCICHILIVVQDSLGDPNLIRLLQTAEMLKPNLANDDTVADHMPHLVTIYNRAQPSDLVPEMLKQTHKFYKMAFKKSRLQISSEQFGDLQKTDDEANFVSLVDWTAANDQWTSYEETIPSLKAKLLALPRHSFGPTGLTEKSWFSFSIKAWEAVRKSMLMMEYARLLQ
;
A
#
# COMPACT_ATOMS: atom_id res chain seq x y z
N MET A 1 -13.31 13.15 -7.52
CA MET A 1 -14.40 12.67 -6.63
C MET A 1 -14.49 13.60 -5.41
N ALA A 2 -15.62 13.63 -4.71
CA ALA A 2 -15.76 14.42 -3.47
C ALA A 2 -15.31 13.64 -2.21
N THR A 3 -15.59 12.33 -2.18
CA THR A 3 -15.20 11.41 -1.11
C THR A 3 -14.66 10.11 -1.70
N PRO A 4 -13.82 9.34 -0.98
CA PRO A 4 -13.40 8.02 -1.39
C PRO A 4 -14.58 7.04 -1.40
N VAL A 5 -14.47 6.00 -2.20
CA VAL A 5 -15.44 4.90 -2.27
C VAL A 5 -14.73 3.59 -1.96
N LYS A 6 -15.48 2.58 -1.50
CA LYS A 6 -14.92 1.25 -1.30
C LYS A 6 -14.64 0.62 -2.66
N PHE A 7 -13.42 0.15 -2.86
CA PHE A 7 -13.05 -0.69 -4.00
C PHE A 7 -13.12 -2.18 -3.63
N LEU A 8 -12.61 -2.54 -2.45
CA LEU A 8 -12.88 -3.80 -1.78
C LEU A 8 -13.61 -3.53 -0.46
N SER A 9 -14.69 -4.27 -0.23
CA SER A 9 -15.47 -4.20 0.99
C SER A 9 -14.70 -4.74 2.21
N LYS A 10 -15.34 -4.69 3.37
CA LYS A 10 -14.81 -5.24 4.62
C LYS A 10 -14.55 -6.75 4.57
N ASP A 11 -15.22 -7.46 3.65
CA ASP A 11 -15.11 -8.91 3.43
C ASP A 11 -14.26 -9.21 2.17
N LEU A 12 -13.52 -8.19 1.69
CA LEU A 12 -12.67 -8.23 0.50
C LEU A 12 -13.40 -8.64 -0.79
N ILE A 13 -14.62 -8.14 -0.95
CA ILE A 13 -15.46 -8.31 -2.14
C ILE A 13 -15.47 -6.99 -2.91
N PHE A 14 -15.32 -7.05 -4.24
CA PHE A 14 -15.39 -5.87 -5.10
C PHE A 14 -16.70 -5.10 -4.93
N GLN A 15 -16.60 -3.80 -5.08
CA GLN A 15 -17.73 -2.89 -5.12
C GLN A 15 -17.72 -2.13 -6.44
N ASP A 16 -18.87 -2.03 -7.09
CA ASP A 16 -19.01 -1.37 -8.39
C ASP A 16 -18.96 0.15 -8.31
N SER A 17 -19.02 0.72 -7.10
CA SER A 17 -19.11 2.17 -6.87
C SER A 17 -17.97 3.01 -7.47
N LEU A 18 -16.81 2.42 -7.71
CA LEU A 18 -15.68 3.10 -8.36
C LEU A 18 -15.90 3.25 -9.88
N HIS A 19 -16.58 2.30 -10.51
CA HIS A 19 -16.73 2.23 -11.97
C HIS A 19 -17.35 3.49 -12.57
N ASP A 20 -18.31 4.11 -11.86
CA ASP A 20 -19.00 5.33 -12.30
C ASP A 20 -18.09 6.57 -12.42
N PHE A 21 -16.91 6.54 -11.79
CA PHE A 21 -15.93 7.64 -11.84
C PHE A 21 -14.81 7.42 -12.86
N LEU A 22 -14.78 6.24 -13.49
CA LEU A 22 -13.76 5.84 -14.45
C LEU A 22 -14.18 6.19 -15.88
N THR A 23 -13.18 6.48 -16.70
CA THR A 23 -13.33 6.94 -18.08
C THR A 23 -12.61 6.02 -19.05
N ASP A 24 -12.79 6.24 -20.35
CA ASP A 24 -12.07 5.52 -21.39
C ASP A 24 -10.68 6.15 -21.67
N ASN A 25 -10.12 6.87 -20.69
CA ASN A 25 -8.79 7.46 -20.79
C ASN A 25 -7.69 6.40 -20.59
N CYS A 26 -6.69 6.40 -21.46
CA CYS A 26 -5.51 5.55 -21.37
C CYS A 26 -4.37 6.19 -20.57
N GLU A 27 -4.38 7.52 -20.41
CA GLU A 27 -3.36 8.26 -19.66
C GLU A 27 -3.81 8.49 -18.21
N PHE A 28 -3.71 7.44 -17.40
CA PHE A 28 -4.00 7.48 -15.97
C PHE A 28 -2.82 6.96 -15.15
N LEU A 29 -2.85 7.22 -13.84
CA LEU A 29 -1.86 6.75 -12.89
C LEU A 29 -2.57 6.06 -11.73
N VAL A 30 -1.99 4.97 -11.23
CA VAL A 30 -2.53 4.21 -10.09
C VAL A 30 -1.47 4.14 -9.01
N ILE A 31 -1.78 4.72 -7.86
CA ILE A 31 -0.90 4.77 -6.70
C ILE A 31 -1.58 4.04 -5.54
N GLY A 32 -1.00 2.92 -5.13
CA GLY A 32 -1.42 2.20 -3.94
C GLY A 32 -0.63 2.63 -2.71
N CYS A 33 -1.27 2.58 -1.54
CA CYS A 33 -0.63 2.84 -0.27
C CYS A 33 -0.85 1.65 0.67
N VAL A 34 0.25 1.16 1.24
CA VAL A 34 0.28 0.08 2.23
C VAL A 34 1.13 0.47 3.43
N GLY A 35 0.96 -0.24 4.54
CA GLY A 35 1.72 -0.02 5.75
C GLY A 35 1.14 -0.82 6.90
N LEU A 36 1.90 -0.90 7.99
CA LEU A 36 1.43 -1.50 9.23
C LEU A 36 0.40 -0.60 9.90
N GLN A 37 -0.27 -1.13 10.92
CA GLN A 37 -1.21 -0.36 11.75
C GLN A 37 -0.49 0.85 12.36
N TRP A 38 -1.16 2.01 12.39
CA TRP A 38 -0.65 3.26 12.99
C TRP A 38 0.51 3.98 12.28
N SER A 39 0.99 3.44 11.16
CA SER A 39 2.02 4.06 10.31
C SER A 39 1.63 5.44 9.74
N GLY A 40 0.34 5.77 9.68
CA GLY A 40 -0.15 7.04 9.16
C GLY A 40 -0.43 7.06 7.65
N LYS A 41 -0.54 5.88 7.02
CA LYS A 41 -0.86 5.71 5.58
C LYS A 41 -1.98 6.62 5.06
N SER A 42 -3.16 6.60 5.67
CA SER A 42 -4.34 7.34 5.20
C SER A 42 -4.18 8.85 5.33
N SER A 43 -3.43 9.31 6.34
CA SER A 43 -3.11 10.74 6.52
C SER A 43 -2.14 11.21 5.43
N VAL A 44 -1.03 10.49 5.23
CA VAL A 44 -0.05 10.81 4.18
C VAL A 44 -0.71 10.77 2.80
N LEU A 45 -1.50 9.74 2.51
CA LEU A 45 -2.19 9.60 1.24
C LEU A 45 -3.22 10.72 1.01
N SER A 46 -3.94 11.14 2.05
CA SER A 46 -4.87 12.27 1.98
C SER A 46 -4.16 13.58 1.60
N HIS A 47 -2.98 13.83 2.18
CA HIS A 47 -2.20 15.03 1.87
C HIS A 47 -1.61 14.99 0.46
N LEU A 48 -1.21 13.81 -0.03
CA LEU A 48 -0.75 13.61 -1.42
C LEU A 48 -1.90 13.75 -2.43
N ALA A 49 -3.08 13.20 -2.13
CA ALA A 49 -4.25 13.25 -2.99
C ALA A 49 -4.92 14.63 -3.03
N SER A 50 -4.73 15.47 -1.99
CA SER A 50 -5.30 16.82 -1.98
C SER A 50 -4.69 17.71 -3.08
N SER A 51 -5.55 18.52 -3.69
CA SER A 51 -5.15 19.54 -4.67
C SER A 51 -4.55 20.79 -4.01
N ASN A 52 -4.86 21.03 -2.72
CA ASN A 52 -4.45 22.23 -2.00
C ASN A 52 -3.54 21.89 -0.80
N CYS A 53 -2.23 21.96 -1.02
CA CYS A 53 -1.21 21.75 0.02
C CYS A 53 -1.07 22.92 1.01
N ARG A 54 -2.06 23.80 1.16
CA ARG A 54 -2.00 24.97 2.07
C ARG A 54 -2.83 24.84 3.34
N THR A 55 -3.53 23.72 3.53
CA THR A 55 -4.40 23.51 4.70
C THR A 55 -4.40 22.05 5.13
N PHE A 56 -3.23 21.55 5.52
CA PHE A 56 -3.01 20.15 5.93
C PHE A 56 -3.89 19.72 7.12
N VAL A 57 -4.26 20.65 8.00
CA VAL A 57 -4.94 20.34 9.28
C VAL A 57 -6.42 19.92 9.12
N LYS A 58 -7.07 20.15 7.96
CA LYS A 58 -8.53 19.91 7.80
C LYS A 58 -8.94 19.09 6.58
N GLN A 59 -8.00 18.66 5.72
CA GLN A 59 -8.33 17.97 4.49
C GLN A 59 -7.87 16.51 4.53
N THR A 60 -8.67 15.66 5.18
CA THR A 60 -8.51 14.21 5.10
C THR A 60 -9.48 13.66 4.06
N VAL A 61 -8.97 13.30 2.88
CA VAL A 61 -9.76 12.63 1.84
C VAL A 61 -10.11 11.22 2.32
N PHE A 62 -9.14 10.48 2.85
CA PHE A 62 -9.31 9.15 3.39
C PHE A 62 -9.65 9.19 4.88
N SER A 63 -10.37 8.18 5.35
CA SER A 63 -10.73 8.03 6.77
C SER A 63 -9.47 7.79 7.60
N VAL A 64 -9.12 8.76 8.44
CA VAL A 64 -8.02 8.64 9.40
C VAL A 64 -8.57 8.11 10.73
N ALA A 65 -7.86 7.16 11.35
CA ALA A 65 -8.25 6.62 12.64
C ALA A 65 -8.33 7.74 13.71
N THR A 66 -9.48 7.82 14.39
CA THR A 66 -9.71 8.78 15.47
C THR A 66 -9.05 8.30 16.77
N SER A 67 -8.83 9.22 17.71
CA SER A 67 -8.30 8.87 19.03
C SER A 67 -9.17 7.84 19.78
N SER A 68 -10.49 7.83 19.54
CA SER A 68 -11.39 6.83 20.11
C SER A 68 -11.12 5.43 19.57
N LEU A 69 -10.98 5.27 18.24
CA LEU A 69 -10.63 4.00 17.61
C LEU A 69 -9.26 3.51 18.08
N GLN A 70 -8.31 4.44 18.29
CA GLN A 70 -7.00 4.10 18.82
C GLN A 70 -7.05 3.56 20.24
N MET A 71 -7.87 4.12 21.12
CA MET A 71 -8.06 3.58 22.48
C MET A 71 -8.73 2.21 22.47
N GLU A 72 -9.58 1.95 21.49
CA GLU A 72 -10.23 0.65 21.28
C GLU A 72 -9.36 -0.35 20.51
N GLY A 73 -8.17 0.06 20.06
CA GLY A 73 -7.27 -0.79 19.25
C GLY A 73 -7.74 -1.04 17.81
N LEU A 74 -8.79 -0.36 17.36
CA LEU A 74 -9.41 -0.54 16.04
C LEU A 74 -8.69 0.24 14.93
N THR A 75 -8.94 -0.13 13.68
CA THR A 75 -8.38 0.55 12.48
C THR A 75 -9.41 1.48 11.82
N GLY A 76 -8.94 2.61 11.29
CA GLY A 76 -9.78 3.55 10.52
C GLY A 76 -10.08 3.11 9.08
N THR A 77 -9.24 2.24 8.51
CA THR A 77 -9.41 1.68 7.15
C THR A 77 -9.60 0.18 7.23
N ILE A 78 -10.65 -0.31 6.57
CA ILE A 78 -10.98 -1.73 6.43
C ILE A 78 -11.32 -1.99 4.96
N GLY A 79 -10.75 -3.04 4.36
CA GLY A 79 -10.82 -3.31 2.92
C GLY A 79 -9.83 -2.46 2.12
N LEU A 80 -10.27 -1.99 0.95
CA LEU A 80 -9.47 -1.13 0.06
C LEU A 80 -10.33 0.04 -0.39
N ASP A 81 -9.94 1.26 -0.02
CA ASP A 81 -10.61 2.49 -0.45
C ASP A 81 -9.96 3.04 -1.72
N ALA A 82 -10.76 3.64 -2.60
CA ALA A 82 -10.31 4.25 -3.84
C ALA A 82 -10.79 5.69 -3.96
N PHE A 83 -9.94 6.54 -4.53
CA PHE A 83 -10.26 7.94 -4.80
C PHE A 83 -9.65 8.39 -6.13
N VAL A 84 -10.47 8.96 -7.00
CA VAL A 84 -10.06 9.47 -8.31
C VAL A 84 -10.02 11.00 -8.30
N THR A 85 -8.87 11.55 -8.68
CA THR A 85 -8.58 12.98 -8.74
C THR A 85 -8.79 13.55 -10.15
N GLY A 86 -8.82 14.87 -10.28
CA GLY A 86 -9.08 15.55 -11.57
C GLY A 86 -7.98 15.33 -12.61
N ASP A 87 -6.75 15.13 -12.16
CA ASP A 87 -5.55 14.76 -12.92
C ASP A 87 -5.47 13.27 -13.26
N ARG A 88 -6.60 12.55 -13.17
CA ARG A 88 -6.75 11.13 -13.55
C ARG A 88 -5.79 10.19 -12.79
N ILE A 89 -5.54 10.51 -11.53
CA ILE A 89 -4.82 9.62 -10.61
C ILE A 89 -5.85 8.87 -9.75
N ILE A 90 -5.72 7.55 -9.74
CA ILE A 90 -6.45 6.61 -8.91
C ILE A 90 -5.59 6.31 -7.67
N TRP A 91 -6.02 6.82 -6.52
CA TRP A 91 -5.38 6.59 -5.23
C TRP A 91 -6.06 5.44 -4.51
N LEU A 92 -5.28 4.46 -4.04
CA LEU A 92 -5.79 3.29 -3.32
C LEU A 92 -5.22 3.26 -1.89
N ASP A 93 -6.10 3.27 -0.89
CA ASP A 93 -5.74 3.15 0.53
C ASP A 93 -6.10 1.75 1.06
N CYS A 94 -5.09 0.91 1.26
CA CYS A 94 -5.27 -0.45 1.75
C CYS A 94 -5.47 -0.45 3.28
N GLN A 95 -6.28 -1.38 3.80
CA GLN A 95 -6.28 -1.68 5.23
C GLN A 95 -4.85 -2.05 5.72
N PRO A 96 -4.54 -1.85 7.02
CA PRO A 96 -3.19 -2.08 7.52
C PRO A 96 -2.79 -3.56 7.42
N LEU A 97 -1.54 -3.81 7.02
CA LEU A 97 -0.97 -5.14 6.90
C LEU A 97 -0.62 -5.69 8.29
N LEU A 98 -0.73 -7.01 8.47
CA LEU A 98 -0.42 -7.72 9.72
C LEU A 98 -1.12 -7.12 10.96
N SER A 99 -2.34 -6.61 10.79
CA SER A 99 -3.03 -5.83 11.83
C SER A 99 -3.68 -6.71 12.88
N ALA A 100 -3.38 -6.41 14.15
CA ALA A 100 -4.06 -7.02 15.29
C ALA A 100 -5.56 -6.67 15.33
N ALA A 101 -5.95 -5.45 14.92
CA ALA A 101 -7.35 -5.04 14.85
C ALA A 101 -8.17 -5.90 13.88
N ILE A 102 -7.56 -6.26 12.73
CA ILE A 102 -8.19 -7.14 11.74
C ILE A 102 -8.28 -8.55 12.31
N ALA A 103 -7.21 -9.05 12.96
CA ALA A 103 -7.20 -10.34 13.63
C ALA A 103 -8.32 -10.47 14.68
N GLU A 104 -8.48 -9.46 15.54
CA GLU A 104 -9.52 -9.40 16.57
C GLU A 104 -10.92 -9.40 15.96
N ARG A 105 -11.13 -8.70 14.84
CA ARG A 105 -12.42 -8.71 14.14
C ARG A 105 -12.75 -10.09 13.57
N GLU A 106 -11.78 -10.78 13.00
CA GLU A 106 -11.97 -12.14 12.48
C GLU A 106 -12.26 -13.13 13.61
N ILE A 107 -11.56 -12.98 14.74
CA ILE A 107 -11.84 -13.72 15.99
C ILE A 107 -13.30 -13.49 16.41
N ALA A 108 -13.71 -12.24 16.62
CA ALA A 108 -15.06 -11.89 17.08
C ALA A 108 -16.14 -12.39 16.10
N THR A 109 -15.89 -12.32 14.80
CA THR A 109 -16.83 -12.80 13.77
C THR A 109 -16.98 -14.32 13.80
N ASN A 110 -15.88 -15.05 14.00
CA ASN A 110 -15.92 -16.51 14.11
C ASN A 110 -16.60 -16.96 15.42
N TYR A 111 -16.30 -16.31 16.55
CA TYR A 111 -16.97 -16.59 17.83
C TYR A 111 -18.49 -16.32 17.78
N ASN A 112 -18.93 -15.26 17.08
CA ASN A 112 -20.35 -14.93 16.99
C ASN A 112 -21.15 -15.83 16.04
N LYS A 113 -20.50 -16.52 15.10
CA LYS A 113 -21.16 -17.53 14.24
C LYS A 113 -21.41 -18.84 14.99
N ASP A 114 -20.59 -19.15 15.98
CA ASP A 114 -20.73 -20.31 16.85
C ASP A 114 -21.61 -20.00 18.07
N GLY A 115 -22.88 -19.67 17.82
CA GLY A 115 -23.90 -19.66 18.86
C GLY A 115 -24.05 -21.07 19.45
N TYR A 116 -23.58 -21.27 20.69
CA TYR A 116 -23.86 -22.41 21.57
C TYR A 116 -24.12 -23.76 20.86
N LYS A 117 -23.05 -24.43 20.44
CA LYS A 117 -23.04 -25.90 20.37
C LYS A 117 -21.81 -26.43 21.09
N GLU A 118 -21.99 -26.71 22.38
CA GLU A 118 -21.22 -27.74 23.09
C GLU A 118 -21.47 -29.09 22.38
N ILE A 119 -20.68 -29.37 21.34
CA ILE A 119 -20.25 -30.67 20.82
C ILE A 119 -19.08 -30.29 19.90
N HIS A 120 -17.84 -30.34 20.39
CA HIS A 120 -16.63 -29.98 19.64
C HIS A 120 -16.58 -30.67 18.25
N PRO A 121 -16.17 -29.98 17.17
CA PRO A 121 -15.06 -30.51 16.38
C PRO A 121 -14.23 -29.45 15.62
N LYS A 122 -12.90 -29.64 15.61
CA LYS A 122 -11.97 -29.19 14.55
C LYS A 122 -12.00 -27.69 14.20
N LEU A 123 -11.36 -26.89 15.03
CA LEU A 123 -10.51 -25.83 14.50
C LEU A 123 -9.42 -26.55 13.70
N GLU A 124 -9.65 -26.82 12.40
CA GLU A 124 -8.54 -27.11 11.49
C GLU A 124 -7.70 -25.84 11.49
N SER A 125 -6.65 -25.91 12.30
CA SER A 125 -5.82 -24.84 12.84
C SER A 125 -5.03 -24.14 11.73
N SER A 126 -5.70 -23.29 10.95
CA SER A 126 -5.02 -22.08 10.52
C SER A 126 -5.06 -21.13 11.72
N CYS A 127 -3.91 -20.93 12.38
CA CYS A 127 -3.77 -19.89 13.39
C CYS A 127 -4.33 -18.58 12.82
N VAL A 128 -5.11 -17.80 13.59
CA VAL A 128 -5.64 -16.49 13.12
C VAL A 128 -4.50 -15.61 12.59
N GLY A 129 -3.30 -15.73 13.17
CA GLY A 129 -2.08 -15.10 12.64
C GLY A 129 -1.78 -15.49 11.19
N THR A 130 -1.83 -16.79 10.86
CA THR A 130 -1.65 -17.30 9.49
C THR A 130 -2.70 -16.74 8.54
N LEU A 131 -3.96 -16.63 8.96
CA LEU A 131 -5.03 -16.06 8.13
C LEU A 131 -4.75 -14.59 7.81
N VAL A 132 -4.38 -13.79 8.81
CA VAL A 132 -4.07 -12.36 8.64
C VAL A 132 -2.83 -12.14 7.79
N GLU A 133 -1.81 -12.99 7.93
CA GLU A 133 -0.61 -12.96 7.09
C GLU A 133 -0.95 -13.28 5.63
N VAL A 134 -1.72 -14.35 5.37
CA VAL A 134 -2.16 -14.72 4.03
C VAL A 134 -3.04 -13.63 3.41
N GLU A 135 -3.96 -13.04 4.17
CA GLU A 135 -4.77 -11.90 3.71
C GLU A 135 -3.90 -10.69 3.32
N SER A 136 -2.90 -10.37 4.14
CA SER A 136 -1.93 -9.30 3.86
C SER A 136 -1.13 -9.57 2.58
N LEU A 137 -0.71 -10.81 2.37
CA LEU A 137 -0.01 -11.26 1.15
C LEU A 137 -0.92 -11.18 -0.09
N GLN A 138 -2.19 -11.54 0.04
CA GLN A 138 -3.18 -11.43 -1.04
C GLN A 138 -3.36 -9.97 -1.46
N LEU A 139 -3.58 -9.07 -0.49
CA LEU A 139 -3.72 -7.64 -0.76
C LEU A 139 -2.47 -7.04 -1.41
N LEU A 140 -1.28 -7.38 -0.92
CA LEU A 140 -0.02 -6.92 -1.52
C LEU A 140 0.18 -7.46 -2.94
N SER A 141 -0.02 -8.76 -3.15
CA SER A 141 0.10 -9.40 -4.47
C SER A 141 -0.86 -8.78 -5.47
N PHE A 142 -2.07 -8.45 -5.02
CA PHE A 142 -3.07 -7.75 -5.82
C PHE A 142 -2.61 -6.34 -6.20
N LEU A 143 -2.14 -5.54 -5.24
CA LEU A 143 -1.65 -4.19 -5.51
C LEU A 143 -0.43 -4.18 -6.43
N TYR A 144 0.46 -5.18 -6.35
CA TYR A 144 1.55 -5.35 -7.32
C TYR A 144 1.05 -5.57 -8.75
N CYS A 145 -0.11 -6.20 -8.94
CA CYS A 145 -0.67 -6.40 -10.27
C CYS A 145 -1.29 -5.13 -10.85
N ILE A 146 -1.88 -4.25 -10.03
CA ILE A 146 -2.77 -3.17 -10.50
C ILE A 146 -2.23 -1.75 -10.30
N CYS A 147 -1.12 -1.57 -9.57
CA CYS A 147 -0.54 -0.26 -9.30
C CYS A 147 0.66 0.03 -10.21
N HIS A 148 0.84 1.29 -10.58
CA HIS A 148 2.09 1.76 -11.17
C HIS A 148 3.13 2.04 -10.07
N ILE A 149 2.67 2.63 -8.96
CA ILE A 149 3.48 2.98 -7.80
C ILE A 149 2.82 2.39 -6.56
N LEU A 150 3.62 1.73 -5.72
CA LEU A 150 3.21 1.31 -4.39
C LEU A 150 4.01 2.07 -3.34
N ILE A 151 3.31 2.87 -2.55
CA ILE A 151 3.84 3.59 -1.41
C ILE A 151 3.77 2.69 -0.18
N VAL A 152 4.92 2.49 0.48
CA VAL A 152 5.01 1.78 1.76
C VAL A 152 5.26 2.80 2.86
N VAL A 153 4.27 3.02 3.72
CA VAL A 153 4.38 3.92 4.87
C VAL A 153 4.74 3.11 6.11
N GLN A 154 5.80 3.54 6.79
CA GLN A 154 6.31 2.91 8.02
C GLN A 154 6.65 3.99 9.05
N ASP A 155 6.48 3.68 10.32
CA ASP A 155 6.86 4.51 11.47
C ASP A 155 8.10 3.99 12.20
N SER A 156 8.64 2.85 11.75
CA SER A 156 9.94 2.30 12.16
C SER A 156 10.81 2.05 10.94
N LEU A 157 12.12 2.22 11.09
CA LEU A 157 13.08 1.96 10.03
C LEU A 157 13.44 0.48 9.98
N GLY A 158 13.32 -0.12 8.80
CA GLY A 158 13.86 -1.43 8.51
C GLY A 158 13.16 -2.60 9.18
N ASP A 159 11.83 -2.54 9.39
CA ASP A 159 11.08 -3.66 9.95
C ASP A 159 11.26 -4.94 9.10
N PRO A 160 11.91 -5.98 9.64
CA PRO A 160 12.18 -7.21 8.90
C PRO A 160 10.89 -7.97 8.54
N ASN A 161 9.82 -7.86 9.33
CA ASN A 161 8.56 -8.53 9.04
C ASN A 161 7.89 -7.91 7.82
N LEU A 162 7.85 -6.58 7.75
CA LEU A 162 7.30 -5.86 6.59
C LEU A 162 8.13 -6.13 5.33
N ILE A 163 9.47 -6.09 5.42
CA ILE A 163 10.34 -6.38 4.28
C ILE A 163 10.14 -7.81 3.79
N ARG A 164 10.11 -8.80 4.70
CA ARG A 164 9.84 -10.19 4.34
C ARG A 164 8.48 -10.36 3.70
N LEU A 165 7.45 -9.67 4.21
CA LEU A 165 6.10 -9.71 3.64
C LEU A 165 6.08 -9.16 2.21
N LEU A 166 6.73 -8.01 1.96
CA LEU A 166 6.84 -7.41 0.63
C LEU A 166 7.54 -8.33 -0.38
N GLN A 167 8.63 -8.96 0.04
CA GLN A 167 9.39 -9.92 -0.78
C GLN A 167 8.62 -11.23 -1.00
N THR A 168 7.88 -11.68 0.00
CA THR A 168 7.06 -12.89 -0.11
C THR A 168 5.88 -12.67 -1.06
N ALA A 169 5.22 -11.51 -0.98
CA ALA A 169 4.17 -11.14 -1.93
C ALA A 169 4.68 -11.07 -3.38
N GLU A 170 5.94 -10.68 -3.60
CA GLU A 170 6.53 -10.67 -4.95
C GLU A 170 6.60 -12.09 -5.54
N MET A 171 6.96 -13.08 -4.72
CA MET A 171 7.05 -14.48 -5.14
C MET A 171 5.68 -15.13 -5.34
N LEU A 172 4.65 -14.63 -4.64
CA LEU A 172 3.29 -15.16 -4.68
C LEU A 172 2.37 -14.45 -5.68
N LYS A 173 2.84 -13.32 -6.25
CA LYS A 173 2.14 -12.58 -7.30
C LYS A 173 1.81 -13.52 -8.47
N PRO A 174 0.52 -13.65 -8.86
CA PRO A 174 0.17 -14.48 -9.99
C PRO A 174 0.71 -13.87 -11.29
N ASN A 175 1.13 -14.72 -12.22
CA ASN A 175 1.44 -14.28 -13.56
C ASN A 175 0.12 -14.12 -14.33
N LEU A 176 -0.22 -12.87 -14.65
CA LEU A 176 -1.41 -12.52 -15.42
C LEU A 176 -1.11 -12.35 -16.91
N ALA A 177 0.12 -12.66 -17.34
CA ALA A 177 0.51 -12.54 -18.73
C ALA A 177 -0.16 -13.62 -19.59
N ASN A 178 -0.93 -13.19 -20.58
CA ASN A 178 -1.36 -13.97 -21.74
C ASN A 178 -0.59 -13.49 -22.99
N ASP A 179 -0.71 -14.20 -24.12
CA ASP A 179 -0.02 -13.90 -25.38
C ASP A 179 -0.20 -12.45 -25.89
N ASP A 180 -1.29 -11.76 -25.50
CA ASP A 180 -1.62 -10.38 -25.89
C ASP A 180 -1.28 -9.30 -24.84
N THR A 181 -0.71 -9.66 -23.69
CA THR A 181 -0.44 -8.73 -22.58
C THR A 181 1.04 -8.38 -22.45
N VAL A 182 1.33 -7.11 -22.13
CA VAL A 182 2.70 -6.62 -21.98
C VAL A 182 3.28 -7.07 -20.64
N ALA A 183 4.26 -7.98 -20.71
CA ALA A 183 5.32 -8.33 -19.74
C ALA A 183 4.96 -8.51 -18.25
N ASP A 184 5.89 -9.10 -17.50
CA ASP A 184 5.78 -9.29 -16.05
C ASP A 184 5.95 -7.94 -15.32
N HIS A 185 4.82 -7.26 -15.11
CA HIS A 185 4.77 -5.95 -14.45
C HIS A 185 5.13 -6.02 -12.95
N MET A 186 5.90 -5.05 -12.48
CA MET A 186 6.17 -4.78 -11.07
C MET A 186 6.14 -3.26 -10.82
N PRO A 187 5.48 -2.78 -9.75
CA PRO A 187 5.38 -1.36 -9.48
C PRO A 187 6.70 -0.74 -9.00
N HIS A 188 6.78 0.58 -9.10
CA HIS A 188 7.72 1.39 -8.32
C HIS A 188 7.40 1.27 -6.83
N LEU A 189 8.37 0.83 -6.04
CA LEU A 189 8.24 0.81 -4.59
C LEU A 189 8.83 2.12 -4.05
N VAL A 190 8.01 2.91 -3.34
CA VAL A 190 8.44 4.13 -2.68
C VAL A 190 8.22 4.00 -1.19
N THR A 191 9.28 4.01 -0.40
CA THR A 191 9.21 3.87 1.05
C THR A 191 9.16 5.25 1.69
N ILE A 192 8.13 5.48 2.51
CA ILE A 192 7.97 6.70 3.31
C ILE A 192 8.18 6.35 4.77
N TYR A 193 9.24 6.91 5.35
CA TYR A 193 9.45 6.88 6.79
C TYR A 193 8.72 8.05 7.45
N ASN A 194 7.56 7.77 8.05
CA ASN A 194 6.72 8.75 8.71
C ASN A 194 7.15 8.96 10.17
N ARG A 195 6.88 10.15 10.72
CA ARG A 195 7.25 10.55 12.10
C ARG A 195 8.75 10.41 12.37
N ALA A 196 9.56 10.73 11.36
CA ALA A 196 11.02 10.65 11.45
C ALA A 196 11.54 11.55 12.57
N GLN A 197 12.43 11.02 13.40
CA GLN A 197 13.09 11.82 14.43
C GLN A 197 14.25 12.61 13.82
N PRO A 198 14.57 13.81 14.32
CA PRO A 198 15.73 14.56 13.86
C PRO A 198 17.06 13.79 13.90
N SER A 199 17.20 12.83 14.81
CA SER A 199 18.38 11.94 14.89
C SER A 199 18.54 11.04 13.67
N ASP A 200 17.44 10.68 13.01
CA ASP A 200 17.41 9.72 11.90
C ASP A 200 17.66 10.40 10.55
N LEU A 201 17.53 11.73 10.52
CA LEU A 201 17.69 12.57 9.34
C LEU A 201 19.13 13.06 9.14
N VAL A 202 20.05 12.65 10.02
CA VAL A 202 21.49 12.93 9.84
C VAL A 202 21.95 12.30 8.52
N PRO A 203 22.71 13.02 7.66
CA PRO A 203 23.07 12.52 6.33
C PRO A 203 23.73 11.14 6.31
N GLU A 204 24.57 10.84 7.31
CA GLU A 204 25.22 9.53 7.44
C GLU A 204 24.20 8.41 7.73
N MET A 205 23.21 8.67 8.58
CA MET A 205 22.13 7.73 8.89
C MET A 205 21.21 7.51 7.69
N LEU A 206 20.87 8.58 6.95
CA LEU A 206 20.11 8.49 5.71
C LEU A 206 20.84 7.61 4.70
N LYS A 207 22.13 7.86 4.46
CA LYS A 207 22.96 7.05 3.55
C LYS A 207 22.98 5.57 3.94
N GLN A 208 23.09 5.27 5.23
CA GLN A 208 23.00 3.89 5.73
C GLN A 208 21.63 3.27 5.48
N THR A 209 20.55 4.03 5.69
CA THR A 209 19.17 3.62 5.41
C THR A 209 18.97 3.31 3.92
N HIS A 210 19.39 4.19 3.01
CA HIS A 210 19.29 3.95 1.56
C HIS A 210 20.05 2.67 1.17
N LYS A 211 21.28 2.49 1.68
CA LYS A 211 22.09 1.29 1.44
C LYS A 211 21.42 0.03 1.99
N PHE A 212 20.81 0.10 3.16
CA PHE A 212 20.08 -1.01 3.77
C PHE A 212 18.92 -1.46 2.89
N TYR A 213 18.04 -0.54 2.46
CA TYR A 213 16.90 -0.90 1.59
C TYR A 213 17.36 -1.44 0.23
N LYS A 214 18.42 -0.87 -0.36
CA LYS A 214 19.02 -1.44 -1.57
C LYS A 214 19.52 -2.87 -1.37
N MET A 215 20.20 -3.14 -0.26
CA MET A 215 20.70 -4.48 0.02
C MET A 215 19.56 -5.46 0.29
N ALA A 216 18.55 -5.03 1.05
CA ALA A 216 17.37 -5.83 1.35
C ALA A 216 16.65 -6.26 0.07
N PHE A 217 16.43 -5.32 -0.86
CA PHE A 217 15.70 -5.57 -2.11
C PHE A 217 16.61 -5.86 -3.32
N LYS A 218 17.91 -6.16 -3.12
CA LYS A 218 18.88 -6.39 -4.21
C LYS A 218 18.46 -7.49 -5.19
N LYS A 219 17.74 -8.51 -4.71
CA LYS A 219 17.25 -9.63 -5.51
C LYS A 219 15.79 -9.49 -5.92
N SER A 220 15.13 -8.41 -5.50
CA SER A 220 13.73 -8.13 -5.82
C SER A 220 13.62 -7.55 -7.22
N ARG A 221 12.51 -7.82 -7.88
CA ARG A 221 12.12 -7.21 -9.16
C ARG A 221 11.35 -5.91 -8.98
N LEU A 222 11.05 -5.53 -7.73
CA LEU A 222 10.45 -4.23 -7.41
C LEU A 222 11.38 -3.10 -7.84
N GLN A 223 10.80 -2.06 -8.41
CA GLN A 223 11.56 -0.89 -8.85
C GLN A 223 11.80 0.04 -7.67
N ILE A 224 12.87 -0.25 -6.92
CA ILE A 224 13.25 0.43 -5.67
C ILE A 224 14.16 1.65 -5.87
N SER A 225 14.61 1.92 -7.09
CA SER A 225 15.49 3.05 -7.41
C SER A 225 15.01 3.73 -8.68
N SER A 226 15.04 5.06 -8.66
CA SER A 226 14.58 5.89 -9.76
C SER A 226 15.33 7.21 -9.74
N GLU A 227 15.67 7.74 -10.90
CA GLU A 227 16.47 8.98 -11.06
C GLU A 227 15.83 10.18 -10.33
N GLN A 228 14.51 10.18 -10.19
CA GLN A 228 13.71 11.22 -9.54
C GLN A 228 13.91 11.29 -8.02
N PHE A 229 14.34 10.18 -7.41
CA PHE A 229 14.60 10.07 -5.97
C PHE A 229 16.09 10.13 -5.63
N GLY A 230 16.97 10.03 -6.62
CA GLY A 230 18.40 10.25 -6.45
C GLY A 230 18.74 11.73 -6.35
N ASP A 231 19.72 12.07 -5.52
CA ASP A 231 20.22 13.44 -5.42
C ASP A 231 20.80 13.96 -6.76
N LEU A 232 20.66 15.27 -6.99
CA LEU A 232 21.22 15.98 -8.16
C LEU A 232 22.75 15.82 -8.31
N GLN A 233 23.43 15.32 -7.27
CA GLN A 233 24.86 15.00 -7.25
C GLN A 233 25.12 13.50 -7.48
N LYS A 234 24.81 12.98 -8.67
CA LYS A 234 25.44 11.78 -9.29
C LYS A 234 25.85 10.62 -8.36
N THR A 235 25.00 10.22 -7.42
CA THR A 235 25.09 8.87 -6.87
C THR A 235 23.84 8.14 -7.32
N ASP A 236 24.02 7.33 -8.37
CA ASP A 236 23.06 6.35 -8.94
C ASP A 236 22.58 5.31 -7.90
N ASP A 237 22.88 5.52 -6.62
CA ASP A 237 22.91 4.51 -5.58
C ASP A 237 21.86 4.68 -4.48
N GLU A 238 20.83 5.50 -4.70
CA GLU A 238 19.79 5.76 -3.70
C GLU A 238 18.52 4.94 -3.93
N ALA A 239 17.96 4.40 -2.85
CA ALA A 239 16.62 3.82 -2.85
C ALA A 239 15.56 4.93 -2.91
N ASN A 240 14.38 4.64 -3.48
CA ASN A 240 13.18 5.47 -3.50
C ASN A 240 12.63 5.60 -2.07
N PHE A 241 13.29 6.41 -1.26
CA PHE A 241 13.06 6.54 0.17
C PHE A 241 12.92 8.02 0.53
N VAL A 242 11.91 8.35 1.33
CA VAL A 242 11.65 9.71 1.80
C VAL A 242 11.29 9.68 3.28
N SER A 243 11.93 10.54 4.05
CA SER A 243 11.59 10.75 5.46
C SER A 243 10.64 11.94 5.61
N LEU A 244 9.57 11.77 6.38
CA LEU A 244 8.63 12.82 6.76
C LEU A 244 8.78 13.09 8.25
N VAL A 245 9.15 14.32 8.58
CA VAL A 245 9.21 14.81 9.96
C VAL A 245 7.79 15.05 10.49
N ASP A 246 7.62 14.93 11.80
CA ASP A 246 6.34 15.27 12.42
C ASP A 246 5.97 16.74 12.15
N TRP A 247 4.69 16.99 11.86
CA TRP A 247 4.16 18.32 11.51
C TRP A 247 4.41 19.39 12.59
N THR A 248 4.63 18.97 13.84
CA THR A 248 4.91 19.87 14.98
C THR A 248 6.39 20.18 15.19
N ALA A 249 7.30 19.42 14.57
CA ALA A 249 8.74 19.48 14.82
C ALA A 249 9.50 20.39 13.82
N ALA A 250 8.80 21.32 13.18
CA ALA A 250 9.41 22.28 12.26
C ALA A 250 10.40 23.20 13.00
N ASN A 251 11.69 23.02 12.72
CA ASN A 251 12.80 23.89 13.13
C ASN A 251 13.59 24.29 11.87
N ASP A 252 14.32 25.40 11.91
CA ASP A 252 15.13 25.95 10.79
C ASP A 252 16.13 24.96 10.14
N GLN A 253 16.38 23.80 10.75
CA GLN A 253 17.32 22.78 10.26
C GLN A 253 16.68 21.71 9.35
N TRP A 254 15.36 21.55 9.35
CA TRP A 254 14.67 20.46 8.63
C TRP A 254 13.56 21.01 7.74
N THR A 255 13.43 20.47 6.53
CA THR A 255 12.34 20.87 5.62
C THR A 255 11.01 20.59 6.27
N SER A 256 10.12 21.59 6.24
CA SER A 256 8.79 21.44 6.83
C SER A 256 7.98 20.38 6.08
N TYR A 257 7.06 19.72 6.79
CA TYR A 257 6.09 18.80 6.17
C TYR A 257 5.35 19.45 4.98
N GLU A 258 5.14 20.77 5.07
CA GLU A 258 4.47 21.57 4.03
C GLU A 258 5.28 21.71 2.74
N GLU A 259 6.60 21.61 2.80
CA GLU A 259 7.49 21.63 1.63
C GLU A 259 7.75 20.22 1.10
N THR A 260 7.92 19.24 1.99
CA THR A 260 8.26 17.86 1.60
C THR A 260 7.11 17.18 0.85
N ILE A 261 5.85 17.39 1.24
CA ILE A 261 4.70 16.74 0.58
C ILE A 261 4.54 17.19 -0.89
N PRO A 262 4.54 18.49 -1.23
CA PRO A 262 4.52 18.92 -2.63
C PRO A 262 5.71 18.39 -3.43
N SER A 263 6.92 18.41 -2.85
CA SER A 263 8.11 17.86 -3.53
C SER A 263 7.98 16.36 -3.77
N LEU A 264 7.47 15.61 -2.80
CA LEU A 264 7.23 14.17 -2.92
C LEU A 264 6.18 13.89 -4.00
N LYS A 265 5.07 14.64 -4.01
CA LYS A 265 4.05 14.52 -5.05
C LYS A 265 4.65 14.76 -6.43
N ALA A 266 5.45 15.81 -6.61
CA ALA A 266 6.13 16.07 -7.88
C ALA A 266 7.05 14.92 -8.31
N LYS A 267 7.84 14.35 -7.38
CA LYS A 267 8.69 13.17 -7.64
C LYS A 267 7.86 11.95 -8.07
N LEU A 268 6.75 11.67 -7.38
CA LEU A 268 5.86 10.55 -7.70
C LEU A 268 5.23 10.70 -9.10
N LEU A 269 4.81 11.91 -9.47
CA LEU A 269 4.21 12.18 -10.79
C LEU A 269 5.22 12.11 -11.95
N ALA A 270 6.50 12.29 -11.64
CA ALA A 270 7.60 12.23 -12.59
C ALA A 270 8.18 10.81 -12.80
N LEU A 271 7.74 9.82 -12.00
CA LEU A 271 8.14 8.43 -12.20
C LEU A 271 7.60 7.87 -13.54
N PRO A 272 8.36 7.00 -14.21
CA PRO A 272 7.93 6.43 -15.48
C PRO A 272 6.67 5.57 -15.30
N ARG A 273 5.71 5.73 -16.20
CA ARG A 273 4.46 4.97 -16.19
C ARG A 273 4.63 3.74 -17.05
N HIS A 274 5.11 2.65 -16.46
CA HIS A 274 5.21 1.38 -17.16
C HIS A 274 3.80 0.85 -17.46
N SER A 275 3.51 0.61 -18.74
CA SER A 275 2.26 -0.02 -19.15
C SER A 275 2.20 -1.45 -18.62
N PHE A 276 1.05 -1.85 -18.12
CA PHE A 276 0.79 -3.22 -17.67
C PHE A 276 -0.57 -3.72 -18.15
N GLY A 277 -0.74 -5.04 -18.19
CA GLY A 277 -1.98 -5.67 -18.59
C GLY A 277 -2.22 -5.65 -20.11
N PRO A 278 -3.51 -5.69 -20.54
CA PRO A 278 -3.88 -5.63 -21.95
C PRO A 278 -3.38 -4.36 -22.66
N THR A 279 -3.06 -4.50 -23.94
CA THR A 279 -2.71 -3.36 -24.80
C THR A 279 -3.83 -2.33 -24.85
N GLY A 280 -3.50 -1.04 -24.72
CA GLY A 280 -4.48 0.04 -24.71
C GLY A 280 -5.36 0.07 -23.44
N LEU A 281 -4.79 -0.26 -22.29
CA LEU A 281 -5.49 -0.21 -21.00
C LEU A 281 -6.08 1.20 -20.77
N THR A 282 -7.40 1.26 -20.58
CA THR A 282 -8.15 2.44 -20.14
C THR A 282 -8.48 2.28 -18.66
N GLU A 283 -8.93 3.32 -17.97
CA GLU A 283 -9.35 3.18 -16.57
C GLU A 283 -10.49 2.16 -16.38
N LYS A 284 -11.46 2.11 -17.31
CA LYS A 284 -12.54 1.10 -17.25
C LYS A 284 -12.04 -0.32 -17.50
N SER A 285 -11.13 -0.51 -18.45
CA SER A 285 -10.55 -1.84 -18.68
C SER A 285 -9.55 -2.22 -17.58
N TRP A 286 -8.91 -1.25 -16.91
CA TRP A 286 -8.15 -1.43 -15.68
C TRP A 286 -9.01 -1.93 -14.52
N PHE A 287 -10.22 -1.40 -14.35
CA PHE A 287 -11.17 -1.92 -13.35
C PHE A 287 -11.52 -3.38 -13.63
N SER A 288 -11.86 -3.70 -14.88
CA SER A 288 -12.14 -5.07 -15.32
C SER A 288 -10.93 -6.00 -15.14
N PHE A 289 -9.72 -5.52 -15.42
CA PHE A 289 -8.47 -6.22 -15.18
C PHE A 289 -8.21 -6.46 -13.70
N SER A 290 -8.52 -5.49 -12.85
CA SER A 290 -8.37 -5.61 -11.40
C SER A 290 -9.26 -6.72 -10.82
N ILE A 291 -10.49 -6.87 -11.32
CA ILE A 291 -11.36 -7.98 -10.93
C ILE A 291 -10.69 -9.33 -11.23
N LYS A 292 -10.18 -9.50 -12.45
CA LYS A 292 -9.47 -10.71 -12.86
C LYS A 292 -8.21 -10.95 -12.03
N ALA A 293 -7.44 -9.90 -11.75
CA ALA A 293 -6.22 -9.97 -10.94
C ALA A 293 -6.51 -10.46 -9.52
N TRP A 294 -7.53 -9.93 -8.87
CA TRP A 294 -7.93 -10.35 -7.53
C TRP A 294 -8.44 -11.79 -7.49
N GLU A 295 -9.23 -12.21 -8.48
CA GLU A 295 -9.66 -13.60 -8.59
C GLU A 295 -8.47 -14.56 -8.74
N ALA A 296 -7.48 -14.19 -9.55
CA ALA A 296 -6.26 -14.97 -9.73
C ALA A 296 -5.44 -15.08 -8.44
N VAL A 297 -5.34 -13.99 -7.67
CA VAL A 297 -4.69 -13.98 -6.35
C VAL A 297 -5.44 -14.92 -5.39
N ARG A 298 -6.77 -14.82 -5.30
CA ARG A 298 -7.58 -15.66 -4.39
C ARG A 298 -7.56 -17.14 -4.74
N LYS A 299 -7.48 -17.47 -6.04
CA LYS A 299 -7.43 -18.85 -6.56
C LYS A 299 -6.00 -19.37 -6.70
N SER A 300 -4.98 -18.61 -6.29
CA SER A 300 -3.57 -18.96 -6.49
C SER A 300 -3.19 -20.21 -5.69
N MET A 301 -2.73 -21.25 -6.40
CA MET A 301 -2.21 -22.48 -5.79
C MET A 301 -0.98 -22.22 -4.93
N LEU A 302 -0.11 -21.29 -5.34
CA LEU A 302 1.09 -20.91 -4.57
C LEU A 302 0.71 -20.28 -3.23
N MET A 303 -0.33 -19.44 -3.22
CA MET A 303 -0.84 -18.81 -1.99
C MET A 303 -1.43 -19.87 -1.04
N MET A 304 -2.19 -20.83 -1.58
CA MET A 304 -2.75 -21.93 -0.79
C MET A 304 -1.67 -22.84 -0.21
N GLU A 305 -0.64 -23.17 -0.99
CA GLU A 305 0.47 -24.00 -0.52
C GLU A 305 1.32 -23.27 0.53
N TYR A 306 1.55 -21.96 0.36
CA TYR A 306 2.20 -21.13 1.37
C TYR A 306 1.43 -21.14 2.69
N ALA A 307 0.10 -20.94 2.63
CA ALA A 307 -0.76 -21.00 3.81
C ALA A 307 -0.68 -22.36 4.52
N ARG A 308 -0.60 -23.46 3.76
CA ARG A 308 -0.47 -24.83 4.28
C ARG A 308 0.87 -25.07 4.99
N LEU A 309 1.95 -24.43 4.55
CA LEU A 309 3.28 -24.56 5.16
C LEU A 309 3.42 -23.80 6.48
N LEU A 310 2.52 -22.86 6.76
CA LEU A 310 2.49 -22.08 8.01
C LEU A 310 1.64 -22.73 9.13
N GLN A 311 0.99 -23.88 8.86
CA GLN A 311 0.20 -24.65 9.81
C GLN A 311 1.03 -25.78 10.43
#